data_AF-A0ABD0N8W9-F1
#
_entry.id   AF-A0ABD0N8W9-F1
#
_cell.length_a   1.000
_cell.length_b   1.000
_cell.length_c   1.000
_cell.angle_alpha   90.00
_cell.angle_beta   90.00
_cell.angle_gamma   90.00
#
_symmetry.space_group_name_H-M   'P 1'
#
loop_
_entity.id
_entity.type
_entity.pdbx_description
1 polymer ?
#
loop_
_entity_poly.entity_id
_entity_poly.type
_entity_poly.pdbx_seq_one_letter_code
_entity_poly.pdbx_strand_id
1 'polypeptide(L)'
;ATVDIVLGCLWLAQHHPDILWTTGEVLRWSERCQEQCLTNLPMPTSDRPELSLCSTSIESPESKNNFQIPQEYQAFQDMFGKVAATHLPPHQPWDCAIDLLPGAKLSKGHVYPLSIPEQAAMEEYIRGITTGVHPTVYLTRSI
;
A
#
# COMPACT_ATOMS: atom_id res chain seq x y z
N ALA A 1 26.49 2.53 -7.54
CA ALA A 1 25.34 2.18 -6.69
C ALA A 1 24.23 1.66 -7.60
N THR A 2 23.64 0.52 -7.28
CA THR A 2 22.45 -0.02 -7.97
C THR A 2 21.21 0.49 -7.25
N VAL A 3 20.16 0.84 -7.99
CA VAL A 3 18.88 1.29 -7.44
C VAL A 3 17.85 0.23 -7.83
N ASP A 4 17.09 -0.24 -6.85
CA ASP A 4 15.99 -1.16 -7.10
C ASP A 4 14.78 -0.38 -7.63
N ILE A 5 14.16 -0.91 -8.69
CA ILE A 5 13.02 -0.28 -9.36
C ILE A 5 11.89 -1.30 -9.41
N VAL A 6 10.68 -0.87 -9.05
CA VAL A 6 9.46 -1.68 -9.17
C VAL A 6 8.77 -1.35 -10.49
N LEU A 7 8.56 -2.36 -11.34
CA LEU A 7 7.85 -2.24 -12.61
C LEU A 7 6.43 -2.79 -12.45
N GLY A 8 5.43 -1.93 -12.66
CA GLY A 8 4.02 -2.30 -12.50
C GLY A 8 3.47 -3.22 -13.59
N CYS A 9 2.35 -3.90 -13.31
CA CYS A 9 1.72 -4.84 -14.25
C CYS A 9 1.32 -4.19 -15.59
N LEU A 10 0.75 -2.98 -15.57
CA LEU A 10 0.41 -2.24 -16.79
C LEU A 10 1.64 -1.94 -17.65
N TRP A 11 2.76 -1.60 -17.02
CA TRP A 11 4.01 -1.36 -17.72
C TRP A 11 4.54 -2.67 -18.35
N LEU A 12 4.50 -3.78 -17.61
CA LEU A 12 4.91 -5.08 -18.13
C LEU A 12 4.03 -5.53 -19.31
N ALA A 13 2.72 -5.31 -19.22
CA ALA A 13 1.78 -5.60 -20.29
C ALA A 13 1.95 -4.68 -21.50
N GLN A 14 2.38 -3.43 -21.31
CA GLN A 14 2.64 -2.52 -22.43
C GLN A 14 3.94 -2.86 -23.16
N HIS A 15 4.99 -3.19 -22.41
CA HIS A 15 6.35 -3.30 -22.94
C HIS A 15 6.78 -4.73 -23.27
N HIS A 16 6.10 -5.73 -22.71
CA HIS A 16 6.35 -7.16 -22.95
C HIS A 16 7.85 -7.53 -23.00
N PRO A 17 8.64 -7.25 -21.95
CA PRO A 17 10.04 -7.68 -21.90
C PRO A 17 10.15 -9.18 -21.63
N ASP A 18 11.24 -9.79 -22.09
CA ASP A 18 11.61 -11.15 -21.73
C ASP A 18 12.29 -11.13 -20.36
N ILE A 19 11.65 -11.72 -19.34
CA ILE A 19 12.13 -11.70 -17.96
C ILE A 19 12.47 -13.12 -17.50
N LEU A 20 13.68 -13.29 -16.97
CA LEU A 20 14.06 -14.49 -16.25
C LEU A 20 13.62 -14.40 -14.79
N TRP A 21 12.40 -14.85 -14.50
CA TRP A 21 11.78 -14.69 -13.18
C TRP A 21 12.56 -15.32 -12.01
N THR A 22 13.41 -16.31 -12.27
CA THR A 22 14.25 -16.92 -11.23
C THR A 22 15.34 -15.99 -10.72
N THR A 23 15.86 -15.09 -11.57
CA THR A 23 16.92 -14.13 -11.22
C THR A 23 16.44 -12.68 -11.16
N GLY A 24 15.25 -12.40 -11.71
CA GLY A 24 14.73 -11.04 -11.84
C GLY A 24 15.37 -10.23 -12.96
N GLU A 25 16.13 -10.87 -13.85
CA GLU A 25 16.84 -10.19 -14.93
C GLU A 25 15.95 -9.99 -16.17
N VAL A 26 16.04 -8.80 -16.76
CA VAL A 26 15.47 -8.51 -18.07
C VAL A 26 16.45 -8.99 -19.13
N LEU A 27 16.10 -10.05 -19.85
CA LEU A 27 16.94 -10.64 -20.88
C LEU A 27 16.87 -9.85 -22.20
N ARG A 28 15.68 -9.37 -22.56
CA ARG A 28 15.44 -8.68 -23.83
C ARG A 28 14.24 -7.75 -23.76
N TRP A 29 14.33 -6.65 -24.50
CA TRP A 29 13.23 -5.73 -24.81
C TRP A 29 12.47 -6.18 -26.06
N SER A 30 11.14 -6.05 -26.08
CA SER A 30 10.36 -6.31 -27.30
C SER A 30 10.85 -5.46 -28.48
N GLU A 31 10.74 -5.98 -29.71
CA GLU A 31 11.16 -5.29 -30.93
C GLU A 31 10.52 -3.90 -31.05
N ARG A 32 9.22 -3.82 -30.73
CA ARG A 32 8.49 -2.55 -30.62
C ARG A 32 9.17 -1.56 -29.66
N CYS A 33 9.62 -2.02 -28.49
CA CYS A 33 10.28 -1.14 -27.53
C CYS A 33 11.67 -0.70 -27.99
N GLN A 34 12.41 -1.54 -28.72
CA GLN A 34 13.70 -1.17 -29.29
C GLN A 34 13.58 -0.02 -30.29
N GLU A 35 12.51 0.01 -31.08
CA GLU A 35 12.27 1.00 -32.13
C GLU A 35 11.47 2.23 -31.68
N GLN A 36 10.74 2.15 -30.58
CA GLN A 36 9.80 3.20 -30.17
C GLN A 36 10.10 3.78 -28.79
N CYS A 37 10.48 2.94 -27.83
CA CYS A 37 10.67 3.37 -26.44
C CYS A 37 12.12 3.74 -26.15
N LEU A 38 13.06 2.99 -26.72
CA LEU A 38 14.49 3.12 -26.43
C LEU A 38 15.25 4.02 -27.43
N THR A 39 14.63 4.37 -28.55
CA THR A 39 15.28 5.11 -29.64
C THR A 39 15.48 6.60 -29.33
N ASN A 40 14.66 7.17 -28.45
CA ASN A 40 14.75 8.57 -28.03
C ASN A 40 14.94 8.69 -26.52
N LEU A 41 15.81 7.86 -25.93
CA LEU A 41 16.17 8.06 -24.53
C LEU A 41 16.91 9.40 -24.40
N PRO A 42 16.45 10.31 -23.52
CA PRO A 42 17.16 11.56 -23.30
C PRO A 42 18.58 11.27 -22.82
N MET A 43 19.56 11.82 -23.53
CA MET A 43 20.97 11.72 -23.14
C MET A 43 21.11 12.26 -21.71
N PRO A 44 21.86 11.61 -20.80
CA PRO A 44 22.04 12.10 -19.45
C PRO A 44 22.82 13.43 -19.51
N THR A 45 22.09 14.54 -19.57
CA THR A 45 22.64 15.88 -19.41
C THR A 45 22.90 16.11 -17.92
N SER A 46 24.00 16.80 -17.61
CA SER A 46 24.34 17.14 -16.23
C SER A 46 23.30 18.06 -15.57
N ASP A 47 22.47 18.73 -16.38
CA ASP A 47 21.39 19.63 -15.96
C ASP A 47 20.05 18.89 -15.81
N ARG A 48 20.05 17.68 -15.25
CA ARG A 48 18.78 17.03 -14.91
C ARG A 48 18.11 17.84 -13.79
N PRO A 49 16.83 18.24 -13.93
CA PRO A 49 16.06 18.58 -12.74
C PRO A 49 16.12 17.35 -11.83
N GLU A 50 16.48 17.54 -10.56
CA GLU A 50 16.36 16.49 -9.55
C GLU A 50 14.90 16.05 -9.49
N LEU A 51 14.54 15.09 -10.33
CA LEU A 51 13.33 14.33 -10.15
C LEU A 51 13.57 13.55 -8.87
N SER A 52 13.04 14.06 -7.77
CA SER A 52 12.95 13.33 -6.51
C SER A 52 12.16 12.07 -6.81
N LEU A 53 12.86 10.97 -7.02
CA LEU A 53 12.27 9.64 -7.01
C LEU A 53 11.75 9.47 -5.58
N CYS A 54 10.46 9.74 -5.39
CA CYS A 54 9.78 9.48 -4.13
C CYS A 54 9.77 7.97 -3.93
N SER A 55 10.86 7.46 -3.38
CA SER A 55 10.89 6.14 -2.78
C SER A 55 9.90 6.16 -1.63
N THR A 56 9.07 5.13 -1.53
CA THR A 56 8.24 4.93 -0.34
C THR A 56 9.17 4.53 0.81
N SER A 57 9.83 5.51 1.44
CA SER A 57 10.39 5.29 2.77
C SER A 57 9.21 5.05 3.72
N ILE A 58 9.34 4.04 4.59
CA ILE A 58 8.39 3.82 5.68
C ILE A 58 8.66 4.94 6.68
N GLU A 59 8.14 6.14 6.41
CA GLU A 59 8.25 7.27 7.32
C GLU A 59 7.16 7.20 8.39
N SER A 60 7.56 7.64 9.59
CA SER A 60 6.70 7.71 10.76
C SER A 60 5.39 8.47 10.45
N PRO A 61 4.23 8.03 10.96
CA PRO A 61 2.92 8.66 10.73
C PRO A 61 2.75 10.08 11.31
N GLU A 62 3.84 10.71 11.73
CA GLU A 62 3.90 12.00 12.43
C GLU A 62 4.66 13.08 11.63
N SER A 63 5.34 12.71 10.54
CA SER A 63 5.93 13.69 9.63
C SER A 63 4.82 14.56 9.06
N LYS A 64 4.93 15.89 9.18
CA LYS A 64 4.12 16.80 8.37
C LYS A 64 4.45 16.47 6.91
N ASN A 65 3.56 15.75 6.23
CA ASN A 65 3.69 15.44 4.82
C ASN A 65 3.63 16.75 4.03
N ASN A 66 4.79 17.38 3.85
CA ASN A 66 4.99 18.50 2.94
C ASN A 66 5.18 17.98 1.49
N PHE A 67 4.54 16.88 1.14
CA PHE A 67 4.58 16.38 -0.23
C PHE A 67 3.55 17.14 -1.06
N GLN A 68 4.03 17.81 -2.10
CA GLN A 68 3.17 18.49 -3.05
C GLN A 68 2.50 17.45 -3.93
N ILE A 69 1.18 17.32 -3.80
CA ILE A 69 0.38 16.40 -4.62
C ILE A 69 0.46 16.87 -6.09
N PRO A 70 0.79 15.97 -7.05
CA PRO A 70 0.80 16.31 -8.47
C PRO A 70 -0.54 16.86 -8.94
N GLN A 71 -0.52 17.70 -9.98
CA GLN A 71 -1.70 18.44 -10.44
C GLN A 71 -2.86 17.51 -10.82
N GLU A 72 -2.57 16.33 -11.37
CA GLU A 72 -3.54 15.32 -11.78
C GLU A 72 -4.30 14.73 -10.60
N TYR A 73 -3.71 14.76 -9.39
CA TYR A 73 -4.29 14.19 -8.17
C TYR A 73 -4.79 15.25 -7.18
N GLN A 74 -4.63 16.55 -7.48
CA GLN A 74 -5.09 17.62 -6.59
C GLN A 74 -6.59 17.57 -6.30
N ALA A 75 -7.39 17.06 -7.25
CA ALA A 75 -8.83 16.85 -7.04
C ALA A 75 -9.17 15.88 -5.90
N PHE A 76 -8.22 15.03 -5.48
CA PHE A 76 -8.35 14.04 -4.42
C PHE A 76 -7.52 14.40 -3.18
N GLN A 77 -7.14 15.66 -3.02
CA GLN A 77 -6.28 16.12 -1.92
C GLN A 77 -6.82 15.71 -0.54
N ASP A 78 -8.14 15.64 -0.38
CA ASP A 78 -8.82 15.18 0.83
C ASP A 78 -8.53 13.70 1.15
N MET A 79 -8.37 12.84 0.15
CA MET A 79 -8.02 11.42 0.33
C MET A 79 -6.60 11.21 0.89
N PHE A 80 -5.71 12.17 0.70
CA PHE A 80 -4.34 12.12 1.23
C PHE A 80 -4.23 12.67 2.66
N GLY A 81 -5.33 13.14 3.26
CA GLY A 81 -5.39 13.63 4.62
C GLY A 81 -5.53 12.52 5.66
N LYS A 82 -4.78 12.61 6.77
CA LYS A 82 -4.86 11.65 7.90
C LYS A 82 -6.27 11.51 8.46
N VAL A 83 -7.04 12.60 8.47
CA VAL A 83 -8.42 12.64 8.99
C VAL A 83 -9.39 11.86 8.09
N ALA A 84 -9.24 11.92 6.77
CA ALA A 84 -10.08 11.10 5.88
C ALA A 84 -9.78 9.60 6.08
N ALA A 85 -8.50 9.26 6.31
CA ALA A 85 -8.05 7.89 6.55
C ALA A 85 -8.48 7.30 7.90
N THR A 86 -8.99 8.09 8.86
CA THR A 86 -9.53 7.54 10.13
C THR A 86 -10.90 6.91 9.96
N HIS A 87 -11.60 7.16 8.86
CA HIS A 87 -12.93 6.63 8.61
C HIS A 87 -12.89 5.51 7.59
N LEU A 88 -13.53 4.38 7.92
CA LEU A 88 -13.75 3.33 6.93
C LEU A 88 -14.76 3.81 5.87
N PRO A 89 -14.55 3.48 4.59
CA PRO A 89 -15.54 3.75 3.56
C PRO A 89 -16.85 2.99 3.86
N PRO A 90 -17.99 3.44 3.30
CA PRO A 90 -19.26 2.70 3.41
C PRO A 90 -19.12 1.27 2.88
N HIS A 91 -19.78 0.31 3.53
CA HIS A 91 -19.79 -1.08 3.11
C HIS A 91 -20.28 -1.24 1.67
N GLN A 92 -19.58 -2.05 0.88
CA GLN A 92 -19.84 -2.26 -0.54
C GLN A 92 -20.40 -3.67 -0.80
N PRO A 93 -21.20 -3.89 -1.87
CA PRO A 93 -21.73 -5.22 -2.19
C PRO A 93 -20.67 -6.29 -2.49
N TRP A 94 -19.44 -5.87 -2.79
CA TRP A 94 -18.28 -6.72 -3.07
C TRP A 94 -17.33 -6.86 -1.88
N ASP A 95 -17.70 -6.33 -0.70
CA ASP A 95 -16.97 -6.62 0.52
C ASP A 95 -17.08 -8.11 0.84
N CYS A 96 -15.95 -8.74 1.18
CA CYS A 96 -15.91 -10.14 1.55
C CYS A 96 -16.59 -10.34 2.91
N ALA A 97 -17.83 -10.85 2.89
CA ALA A 97 -18.51 -11.30 4.09
C ALA A 97 -17.86 -12.57 4.67
N ILE A 98 -17.86 -12.68 6.00
CA ILE A 98 -17.49 -13.91 6.70
C ILE A 98 -18.80 -14.59 7.12
N ASP A 99 -19.36 -15.40 6.21
CA ASP A 99 -20.61 -16.11 6.47
C ASP A 99 -20.39 -17.26 7.45
N LEU A 100 -21.10 -17.22 8.58
CA LEU A 100 -21.08 -18.30 9.55
C LEU A 100 -22.07 -19.40 9.14
N LEU A 101 -21.63 -20.66 9.21
CA LEU A 101 -22.54 -21.79 9.02
C LEU A 101 -23.60 -21.81 10.14
N PRO A 102 -24.88 -22.11 9.84
CA PRO A 102 -25.93 -22.20 10.86
C PRO A 102 -25.55 -23.16 12.00
N GLY A 103 -25.61 -22.68 13.24
CA GLY A 103 -25.26 -23.47 14.43
C GLY A 103 -23.75 -23.67 14.65
N ALA A 104 -22.88 -23.04 13.87
CA ALA A 104 -21.43 -23.09 14.08
C ALA A 104 -21.04 -22.55 15.45
N LYS A 105 -20.18 -23.29 16.16
CA LYS A 105 -19.56 -22.84 17.40
C LYS A 105 -18.21 -22.22 17.07
N LEU A 106 -18.05 -20.93 17.36
CA LEU A 106 -16.75 -20.27 17.23
C LEU A 106 -15.78 -20.84 18.26
N SER A 107 -14.58 -21.20 17.81
CA SER A 107 -13.50 -21.61 18.72
C SER A 107 -13.07 -20.40 19.55
N LYS A 108 -13.11 -20.53 20.88
CA LYS A 108 -12.46 -19.56 21.77
C LYS A 108 -10.98 -19.90 21.81
N GLY A 109 -10.16 -19.13 21.09
CA GLY A 109 -8.71 -19.24 21.18
C GLY A 109 -8.22 -18.83 22.57
N HIS A 110 -7.12 -19.43 23.02
CA HIS A 110 -6.41 -18.94 24.20
C HIS A 110 -5.53 -17.75 23.80
N VAL A 111 -5.57 -16.69 24.60
CA VAL A 111 -4.63 -15.57 24.47
C VAL A 111 -3.33 -15.97 25.16
N TYR A 112 -2.23 -16.01 24.41
CA TYR A 112 -0.92 -16.24 25.00
C TYR A 112 -0.46 -14.98 25.74
N PRO A 113 0.13 -15.13 26.94
CA PRO A 113 0.67 -13.98 27.66
C PRO A 113 1.82 -13.37 26.88
N LEU A 114 1.79 -12.05 26.73
CA LEU A 114 2.90 -11.27 26.19
C LEU A 114 3.92 -11.01 27.30
N SER A 115 5.19 -10.80 26.94
CA SER A 115 6.16 -10.24 27.88
C SER A 115 5.79 -8.79 28.24
N ILE A 116 6.33 -8.29 29.35
CA ILE A 116 6.10 -6.91 29.81
C ILE A 116 6.35 -5.86 28.71
N PRO A 117 7.47 -5.87 27.96
CA PRO A 117 7.70 -4.88 26.92
C PRO A 117 6.73 -5.02 25.73
N GLU A 118 6.35 -6.24 25.36
CA GLU A 118 5.39 -6.49 24.28
C GLU A 118 3.97 -6.02 24.66
N GLN A 119 3.56 -6.28 25.91
CA GLN A 119 2.29 -5.80 26.43
C GLN A 119 2.24 -4.27 26.45
N ALA A 120 3.30 -3.61 26.94
CA ALA A 120 3.37 -2.16 26.97
C ALA A 120 3.26 -1.56 25.55
N ALA A 121 3.97 -2.12 24.57
CA ALA A 121 3.89 -1.69 23.18
C ALA A 121 2.49 -1.89 22.57
N MET A 122 1.85 -3.04 22.85
CA MET A 122 0.47 -3.31 22.43
C MET A 122 -0.52 -2.30 23.02
N GLU A 123 -0.42 -2.02 24.32
CA GLU A 123 -1.30 -1.07 25.01
C GLU A 123 -1.11 0.37 24.52
N GLU A 124 0.13 0.77 24.25
CA GLU A 124 0.45 2.06 23.61
C GLU A 124 -0.20 2.18 22.23
N TYR A 125 -0.04 1.15 21.39
CA TYR A 125 -0.64 1.10 20.06
C TYR A 125 -2.17 1.17 20.10
N ILE A 126 -2.80 0.35 20.94
CA ILE A 126 -4.27 0.30 21.08
C ILE A 126 -4.81 1.66 21.52
N ARG A 127 -4.15 2.32 22.48
CA ARG A 127 -4.54 3.65 22.95
C ARG A 127 -4.54 4.68 21.82
N GLY A 128 -3.60 4.58 20.88
CA GLY A 128 -3.52 5.44 19.70
C GLY A 128 -4.65 5.26 18.68
N ILE A 129 -5.17 4.03 18.50
CA ILE A 129 -6.19 3.71 17.48
C ILE A 129 -7.65 3.79 17.97
N THR A 130 -7.87 3.91 19.29
CA THR A 130 -9.22 3.92 19.90
C THR A 130 -10.09 5.11 19.46
N THR A 131 -9.52 6.08 18.73
CA THR A 131 -10.26 7.20 18.11
C THR A 131 -11.06 6.80 16.86
N GLY A 132 -10.83 5.62 16.26
CA GLY A 132 -11.55 5.13 15.08
C GLY A 132 -12.02 3.68 15.14
N VAL A 133 -11.57 2.90 16.13
CA VAL A 133 -12.08 1.55 16.38
C VAL A 133 -13.19 1.64 17.43
N HIS A 134 -14.45 1.53 16.99
CA HIS A 134 -15.54 1.31 17.95
C HIS A 134 -15.23 0.01 18.69
N PRO A 135 -15.09 -0.01 20.03
CA PRO A 135 -14.96 -1.26 20.76
C PRO A 135 -16.22 -2.07 20.44
N THR A 136 -16.05 -3.18 19.72
CA THR A 136 -17.15 -4.04 19.27
C THR A 136 -17.82 -4.67 20.49
N VAL A 137 -18.83 -3.96 21.01
CA VAL A 137 -19.86 -4.53 21.88
C VAL A 137 -20.86 -5.22 20.94
N TYR A 138 -20.72 -6.53 20.81
CA TYR A 138 -21.70 -7.54 20.37
C TYR A 138 -22.67 -7.17 19.22
N LEU A 139 -22.40 -7.69 18.01
CA LEU A 139 -23.45 -7.99 17.05
C LEU A 139 -24.03 -9.38 17.34
N THR A 140 -24.99 -9.45 18.26
CA THR A 140 -26.03 -10.50 18.20
C THR A 140 -27.28 -9.84 17.62
N ARG A 141 -27.45 -9.89 16.30
CA ARG A 141 -28.77 -9.72 15.70
C ARG A 141 -29.39 -11.12 15.59
N SER A 142 -30.17 -11.49 16.60
CA SER A 142 -31.04 -12.66 16.52
C SER A 142 -32.04 -12.49 15.38
N ILE A 143 -32.21 -13.57 14.63
CA ILE A 143 -33.39 -13.84 13.79
C ILE A 143 -34.59 -14.08 14.72
#